data_AF-F2ATJ0-F1
#
_entry.id   AF-F2ATJ0-F1
#
_cell.length_a   1.000
_cell.length_b   1.000
_cell.length_c   1.000
_cell.angle_alpha   90.00
_cell.angle_beta   90.00
_cell.angle_gamma   90.00
#
_symmetry.space_group_name_H-M   'P 1'
#
loop_
_entity.id
_entity.type
_entity.pdbx_description
1 polymer ?
#
loop_
_entity_poly.entity_id
_entity_poly.type
_entity_poly.pdbx_seq_one_letter_code
_entity_poly.pdbx_strand_id
1 'polypeptide(L)' 'MSSDSNQRPPANELTAEELILQMEVEEVQELLGDMGFDPRPEFARGIQQLVASLGSLDAAIVALQDNLVQRRAA' A
#
# COMPACT_ATOMS: atom_id res chain seq x y z
N MET A 1 3.64 44.84 -7.76
CA MET A 1 2.77 44.05 -8.67
C MET A 1 3.72 43.28 -9.58
N SER A 2 4.04 42.03 -9.26
CA SER A 2 3.34 40.80 -9.66
C SER A 2 4.14 40.11 -10.77
N SER A 3 4.91 39.10 -10.40
CA SER A 3 5.44 38.07 -11.31
C SER A 3 5.81 36.86 -10.45
N ASP A 4 4.79 36.25 -9.85
CA ASP A 4 4.85 34.96 -9.21
C ASP A 4 4.63 33.91 -10.32
N SER A 5 5.71 33.34 -10.86
CA SER A 5 5.63 32.32 -11.92
C SER A 5 6.86 31.41 -11.94
N ASN A 6 7.41 31.09 -10.76
CA ASN A 6 8.48 30.10 -10.63
C ASN A 6 8.07 28.92 -9.75
N GLN A 7 6.80 28.51 -9.84
CA GLN A 7 6.34 27.21 -9.36
C GLN A 7 7.08 26.12 -10.15
N ARG A 8 8.22 25.69 -9.61
CA ARG A 8 8.80 24.38 -9.92
C ARG A 8 7.69 23.34 -9.78
N PRO A 9 7.59 22.33 -10.67
CA PRO A 9 6.65 21.24 -10.46
C PRO A 9 6.90 20.64 -9.06
N PRO A 10 5.87 20.33 -8.27
CA PRO A 10 6.07 19.74 -6.95
C PRO A 10 6.86 18.43 -7.13
N ALA A 11 7.84 18.23 -6.27
CA ALA A 11 8.77 17.12 -6.33
C ALA A 11 8.00 15.80 -6.20
N ASN A 12 7.71 15.15 -7.34
CA ASN A 12 7.44 13.72 -7.49
C ASN A 12 6.93 13.03 -6.21
N GLU A 13 5.77 13.45 -5.71
CA GLU A 13 5.13 12.84 -4.54
C GLU A 13 4.60 11.48 -5.01
N LEU A 14 5.40 10.42 -4.79
CA LEU A 14 4.93 9.06 -4.98
C LEU A 14 3.69 8.88 -4.11
N THR A 15 2.61 8.40 -4.71
CA THR A 15 1.41 8.01 -3.97
C THR A 15 1.74 6.91 -2.97
N ALA A 16 0.94 6.75 -1.91
CA ALA A 16 1.15 5.68 -0.93
C ALA A 16 1.17 4.29 -1.61
N GLU A 17 0.35 4.13 -2.64
CA GLU A 17 0.30 2.95 -3.49
C GLU A 17 1.62 2.73 -4.23
N GLU A 18 2.16 3.76 -4.88
CA GLU A 18 3.44 3.66 -5.59
C GLU A 18 4.60 3.40 -4.64
N LEU A 19 4.56 3.95 -3.43
CA LEU A 19 5.53 3.66 -2.38
C LEU A 19 5.47 2.18 -1.99
N ILE A 20 4.30 1.64 -1.68
CA ILE A 20 4.13 0.22 -1.29
C ILE A 20 4.58 -0.73 -2.41
N LEU A 21 4.39 -0.36 -3.66
CA LEU A 21 4.85 -1.14 -4.82
C LEU A 21 6.37 -1.11 -5.00
N GLN A 22 7.05 -0.08 -4.50
CA GLN A 22 8.51 0.05 -4.54
C GLN A 22 9.20 -0.49 -3.27
N MET A 23 8.45 -0.63 -2.17
CA MET A 23 8.95 -1.15 -0.91
C MET A 23 9.34 -2.62 -1.02
N GLU A 24 10.39 -2.99 -0.27
CA GLU A 24 10.74 -4.39 -0.09
C GLU A 24 9.65 -5.11 0.71
N VAL A 25 9.52 -6.42 0.48
CA VAL A 25 8.51 -7.23 1.18
C VAL A 25 8.66 -7.11 2.70
N GLU A 26 9.89 -7.03 3.20
CA GLU A 26 10.21 -6.87 4.62
C GLU A 26 9.65 -5.57 5.20
N GLU A 27 9.76 -4.45 4.47
CA GLU A 27 9.22 -3.16 4.91
C GLU A 27 7.68 -3.17 4.93
N VAL A 28 7.06 -3.85 3.95
CA VAL A 28 5.60 -4.04 3.94
C VAL A 28 5.16 -4.96 5.09
N GLN A 29 5.97 -5.94 5.49
CA GLN A 29 5.71 -6.76 6.67
C GLN A 29 5.75 -5.95 7.96
N GLU A 30 6.71 -5.04 8.11
CA GLU A 30 6.78 -4.13 9.26
C GLU A 30 5.54 -3.22 9.32
N LEU A 31 5.14 -2.62 8.20
CA LEU A 31 3.91 -1.83 8.10
C LEU A 31 2.67 -2.64 8.49
N LEU A 32 2.57 -3.89 8.03
CA LEU A 32 1.47 -4.77 8.39
C LEU A 32 1.43 -5.05 9.90
N GLY A 33 2.59 -5.30 10.50
CA GLY A 33 2.72 -5.49 11.94
C GLY A 33 2.28 -4.26 12.73
N ASP A 34 2.70 -3.06 12.32
CA ASP A 34 2.33 -1.79 12.95
C ASP A 34 0.82 -1.51 12.88
N MET A 35 0.18 -1.93 11.80
CA MET A 35 -1.27 -1.83 11.61
C MET A 35 -2.05 -2.94 12.33
N GLY A 36 -1.37 -3.88 13.01
CA GLY A 36 -1.99 -4.99 13.73
C GLY A 36 -2.43 -6.16 12.84
N PHE A 37 -1.96 -6.21 11.59
CA PHE A 37 -2.12 -7.36 10.71
C PHE A 37 -1.03 -8.39 10.95
N ASP A 38 -1.24 -9.58 10.39
CA ASP A 38 -0.26 -10.64 10.38
C ASP A 38 0.90 -10.27 9.43
N PRO A 39 2.14 -10.07 9.92
CA PRO A 39 3.28 -9.58 9.14
C PRO A 39 3.95 -10.72 8.36
N ARG A 40 3.16 -11.65 7.82
CA ARG A 40 3.65 -12.76 7.01
C ARG A 40 4.04 -12.29 5.61
N PRO A 41 5.12 -12.84 5.02
CA PRO A 41 5.60 -12.42 3.70
C PRO A 41 4.57 -12.71 2.61
N GLU A 42 3.71 -13.71 2.78
CA GLU A 42 2.61 -14.00 1.87
C GLU A 42 1.55 -12.88 1.83
N PHE A 43 1.29 -12.24 2.96
CA PHE A 43 0.33 -11.14 3.04
C PHE A 43 0.90 -9.82 2.55
N ALA A 44 2.18 -9.55 2.85
CA ALA A 44 2.88 -8.40 2.27
C ALA A 44 2.88 -8.46 0.73
N ARG A 45 3.26 -9.61 0.15
CA ARG A 45 3.17 -9.83 -1.30
C ARG A 45 1.74 -9.76 -1.81
N GLY A 46 0.79 -10.28 -1.05
CA GLY A 46 -0.65 -10.22 -1.37
C GLY A 46 -1.14 -8.78 -1.48
N ILE A 47 -0.81 -7.91 -0.51
CA ILE A 47 -1.15 -6.49 -0.56
C ILE A 47 -0.49 -5.82 -1.76
N GLN A 48 0.80 -6.02 -2.00
CA GLN A 48 1.46 -5.42 -3.16
C GLN A 48 0.79 -5.82 -4.48
N GLN A 49 0.41 -7.09 -4.64
CA GLN A 49 -0.32 -7.56 -5.81
C GLN A 49 -1.72 -6.95 -5.91
N LEU A 50 -2.43 -6.83 -4.79
CA LEU A 50 -3.76 -6.22 -4.74
C LEU A 50 -3.71 -4.72 -5.02
N VAL A 51 -2.72 -4.00 -4.49
CA VAL A 51 -2.47 -2.58 -4.80
C VAL A 51 -2.17 -2.40 -6.29
N ALA A 52 -1.31 -3.24 -6.87
CA ALA A 52 -1.01 -3.21 -8.29
C ALA A 52 -2.25 -3.47 -9.17
N SER A 53 -3.17 -4.31 -8.69
CA SER A 53 -4.36 -4.72 -9.44
C SER A 53 -5.53 -3.75 -9.28
N LEU A 54 -5.73 -3.21 -8.08
CA LEU A 54 -6.87 -2.36 -7.71
C LEU A 54 -6.54 -0.87 -7.81
N GLY A 55 -5.25 -0.51 -7.82
CA GLY A 55 -4.78 0.87 -7.82
C GLY A 55 -5.06 1.63 -6.53
N SER A 56 -5.41 0.93 -5.43
CA SER A 56 -5.75 1.53 -4.14
C SER A 56 -5.33 0.64 -2.98
N LEU A 57 -4.67 1.23 -1.99
CA LEU A 57 -4.27 0.55 -0.77
C LEU A 57 -5.47 0.14 0.09
N ASP A 58 -6.44 1.03 0.27
CA ASP A 58 -7.64 0.73 1.06
C ASP A 58 -8.40 -0.47 0.49
N ALA A 59 -8.57 -0.52 -0.84
CA ALA A 59 -9.21 -1.65 -1.51
C ALA A 59 -8.42 -2.96 -1.32
N ALA A 60 -7.09 -2.89 -1.34
CA ALA A 60 -6.22 -4.03 -1.10
C ALA A 60 -6.31 -4.55 0.34
N ILE A 61 -6.37 -3.66 1.34
CA ILE A 61 -6.52 -4.04 2.76
C ILE A 61 -7.88 -4.71 2.99
N VAL A 62 -8.96 -4.17 2.44
CA VAL A 62 -10.30 -4.78 2.55
C VAL A 62 -10.32 -6.17 1.90
N ALA A 63 -9.78 -6.30 0.69
CA ALA A 63 -9.70 -7.58 0.00
C ALA A 63 -8.84 -8.61 0.76
N LEU A 64 -7.76 -8.17 1.41
CA LEU A 64 -6.95 -9.03 2.27
C LEU A 64 -7.76 -9.52 3.48
N GLN A 65 -8.48 -8.62 4.16
CA GLN A 65 -9.32 -8.97 5.31
C GLN A 65 -10.42 -9.97 4.93
N ASP A 66 -11.10 -9.75 3.80
CA ASP A 66 -12.13 -10.67 3.30
C ASP A 66 -11.56 -12.07 3.05
N ASN A 67 -10.34 -12.17 2.48
CA ASN A 67 -9.69 -13.46 2.26
C ASN A 67 -9.35 -14.17 3.58
N LEU A 68 -8.90 -13.43 4.59
CA LEU A 68 -8.58 -13.96 5.92
C LEU A 68 -9.84 -14.47 6.64
N VAL A 69 -10.93 -13.70 6.58
CA VAL A 69 -12.22 -14.07 7.18
C VAL A 69 -12.77 -15.34 6.53
N GLN A 70 -12.75 -15.44 5.20
CA GLN A 70 -13.20 -16.62 4.48
C GLN A 70 -12.44 -17.89 4.87
N ARG A 71 -11.11 -17.80 5.07
CA ARG A 71 -10.29 -18.95 5.51
C ARG A 71 -10.52 -19.37 6.96
N ARG A 72 -10.93 -18.45 7.84
CA ARG A 72 -11.27 -18.77 9.24
C ARG A 72 -12.65 -19.43 9.38
N ALA A 73 -13.55 -19.15 8.44
CA ALA A 73 -14.90 -19.69 8.42
C ALA A 73 -15.04 -21.04 7.69
N ALA A 74 -13.95 -21.56 7.10
CA ALA A 74 -13.90 -22.78 6.30
C ALA A 74 -13.33 -23.99 7.07
#